data_AF-A0A1G2WYH0-F1
#
_entry.id   AF-A0A1G2WYH0-F1
#
_cell.length_a   1.000
_cell.length_b   1.000
_cell.length_c   1.000
_cell.angle_alpha   90.00
_cell.angle_beta   90.00
_cell.angle_gamma   90.00
#
_symmetry.space_group_name_H-M   'P 1'
#
loop_
_entity.id
_entity.type
_entity.pdbx_description
1 polymer ?
#
loop_
_entity_poly.entity_id
_entity_poly.type
_entity_poly.pdbx_seq_one_letter_code
_entity_poly.pdbx_strand_id
1 'polypeptide(L)'
;MSLIANGSIDRATMLSGSGALEKKTWLVNRILKLEINDNLTFSKELFDEWHIHDLEVLEEKRTQVKELIFSFLMYYRDLLVCKIGDRNLPIYHADWRNALVSKSQSLSEDTLFRILNVIKTSIEYLDYNANINLLLENMITKILHIQFDNNIQSLQ
;
A
#
# COMPACT_ATOMS: atom_id res chain seq x y z
N MET A 1 4.03 15.98 10.25
CA MET A 1 4.83 14.96 10.97
C MET A 1 4.13 13.61 11.09
N SER A 2 2.87 13.50 11.54
CA SER A 2 2.20 12.18 11.67
C SER A 2 2.02 11.45 10.32
N LEU A 3 1.76 12.19 9.25
CA LEU A 3 1.67 11.76 7.84
C LEU A 3 2.96 11.14 7.27
N ILE A 4 4.09 11.34 7.92
CA ILE A 4 5.37 10.78 7.47
C ILE A 4 5.63 9.48 8.20
N ALA A 5 5.17 9.34 9.43
CA ALA A 5 5.79 8.41 10.37
C ALA A 5 4.88 7.28 10.85
N ASN A 6 3.68 7.14 10.27
CA ASN A 6 2.69 6.15 10.71
C ASN A 6 2.42 6.22 12.24
N GLY A 7 2.57 7.40 12.85
CA GLY A 7 2.38 7.63 14.29
C GLY A 7 3.62 7.47 15.19
N SER A 8 4.81 7.16 14.67
CA SER A 8 6.06 7.03 15.47
C SER A 8 6.97 8.26 15.33
N ILE A 9 7.47 8.82 16.42
CA ILE A 9 8.41 9.96 16.37
C ILE A 9 9.77 9.51 15.82
N ASP A 10 10.26 8.34 16.22
CA ASP A 10 11.53 7.79 15.70
C ASP A 10 11.48 7.61 14.18
N ARG A 11 10.33 7.16 13.66
CA ARG A 11 10.09 7.09 12.21
C ARG A 11 10.08 8.46 11.55
N ALA A 12 9.52 9.48 12.19
CA ALA A 12 9.47 10.82 11.64
C ALA A 12 10.88 11.36 11.41
N THR A 13 11.77 11.11 12.37
CA THR A 13 13.18 11.50 12.31
C THR A 13 13.96 10.69 11.27
N MET A 14 13.67 9.39 11.11
CA MET A 14 14.29 8.59 10.03
C MET A 14 13.89 9.05 8.63
N LEU A 15 12.66 9.52 8.46
CA LEU A 15 12.07 9.82 7.15
C LEU A 15 12.18 11.30 6.75
N SER A 16 12.63 12.19 7.63
CA SER A 16 12.68 13.64 7.39
C SER A 16 13.68 14.08 6.32
N GLY A 17 14.48 13.16 5.76
CA GLY A 17 15.44 13.45 4.67
C GLY A 17 15.41 12.47 3.49
N SER A 18 14.43 11.56 3.43
CA SER A 18 14.48 10.39 2.53
C SER A 18 13.52 10.45 1.33
N GLY A 19 12.92 11.61 1.04
CA GLY A 19 11.87 11.74 0.01
C GLY A 19 10.61 10.91 0.32
N ALA A 20 10.36 10.61 1.61
CA ALA A 20 9.32 9.68 2.02
C ALA A 20 7.90 10.18 1.68
N LEU A 21 7.69 11.49 1.72
CA LEU A 21 6.39 12.08 1.42
C LEU A 21 6.08 11.96 -0.08
N GLU A 22 7.08 12.19 -0.92
CA GLU A 22 7.01 12.07 -2.37
C GLU A 22 6.71 10.62 -2.77
N LYS A 23 7.42 9.64 -2.21
CA LYS A 23 7.18 8.21 -2.45
C LYS A 23 5.77 7.77 -2.03
N LYS A 24 5.29 8.23 -0.86
CA LYS A 24 3.93 7.95 -0.38
C LYS A 24 2.87 8.60 -1.27
N THR A 25 3.10 9.84 -1.67
CA THR A 25 2.25 10.59 -2.60
C THR A 25 2.16 9.91 -3.96
N TRP A 26 3.29 9.48 -4.50
CA TRP A 26 3.39 8.72 -5.73
C TRP A 26 2.57 7.42 -5.63
N LEU A 27 2.73 6.68 -4.53
CA LEU A 27 2.04 5.39 -4.34
C LEU A 27 0.52 5.56 -4.39
N VAL A 28 -0.03 6.51 -3.63
CA VAL A 28 -1.48 6.76 -3.61
C VAL A 28 -1.99 7.17 -4.99
N ASN A 29 -1.29 8.12 -5.64
CA ASN A 29 -1.63 8.57 -6.97
C ASN A 29 -1.60 7.43 -8.00
N ARG A 30 -0.64 6.50 -7.86
CA ARG A 30 -0.50 5.38 -8.78
C ARG A 30 -1.57 4.32 -8.54
N ILE A 31 -1.79 3.90 -7.28
CA ILE A 31 -2.81 2.89 -6.92
C ILE A 31 -4.21 3.34 -7.35
N LEU A 32 -4.55 4.62 -7.18
CA LEU A 32 -5.84 5.17 -7.61
C LEU A 32 -6.10 5.02 -9.11
N LYS A 33 -5.04 4.95 -9.93
CA LYS A 33 -5.08 4.86 -11.39
C LYS A 33 -4.85 3.44 -11.92
N LEU A 34 -4.67 2.44 -11.05
CA LEU A 34 -4.38 1.07 -11.50
C LEU A 34 -5.59 0.42 -12.17
N GLU A 35 -5.30 -0.30 -13.25
CA GLU A 35 -6.22 -1.17 -13.96
C GLU A 35 -5.83 -2.65 -13.83
N ILE A 36 -6.72 -3.56 -14.24
CA ILE A 36 -6.59 -5.01 -14.01
C ILE A 36 -5.32 -5.63 -14.60
N ASN A 37 -4.81 -5.08 -15.71
CA ASN A 37 -3.67 -5.63 -16.45
C ASN A 37 -2.33 -4.97 -16.11
N ASP A 38 -2.28 -4.12 -15.09
CA ASP A 38 -1.10 -3.31 -14.78
C ASP A 38 -0.10 -4.00 -13.84
N ASN A 39 -0.28 -5.27 -13.45
CA ASN A 39 0.46 -5.87 -12.32
C ASN A 39 1.99 -5.83 -12.46
N LEU A 40 2.52 -6.22 -13.63
CA LEU A 40 3.94 -6.33 -13.90
C LEU A 40 4.55 -4.93 -14.05
N THR A 41 3.85 -4.06 -14.79
CA THR A 41 4.25 -2.66 -14.99
C THR A 41 4.29 -1.92 -13.67
N PHE A 42 3.23 -2.04 -12.85
CA PHE A 42 3.16 -1.41 -11.55
C PHE A 42 4.22 -1.92 -10.59
N SER A 43 4.46 -3.24 -10.54
CA SER A 43 5.50 -3.81 -9.69
C SER A 43 6.85 -3.20 -10.05
N LYS A 44 7.21 -3.18 -11.35
CA LYS A 44 8.47 -2.59 -11.82
C LYS A 44 8.60 -1.11 -11.45
N GLU A 45 7.59 -0.30 -11.78
CA GLU A 45 7.56 1.13 -11.43
C GLU A 45 7.71 1.35 -9.91
N LEU A 46 7.08 0.50 -9.11
CA LEU A 46 7.17 0.56 -7.65
C LEU A 46 8.59 0.25 -7.16
N PHE A 47 9.23 -0.79 -7.69
CA PHE A 47 10.60 -1.14 -7.33
C PHE A 47 11.58 -0.01 -7.67
N ASP A 48 11.38 0.64 -8.82
CA ASP A 48 12.19 1.76 -9.30
C ASP A 48 11.98 3.01 -8.43
N GLU A 49 10.74 3.46 -8.24
CA GLU A 49 10.42 4.67 -7.45
C GLU A 49 10.83 4.51 -5.97
N TRP A 50 10.67 3.29 -5.43
CA TRP A 50 11.06 2.99 -4.06
C TRP A 50 12.51 2.54 -3.94
N HIS A 51 13.32 2.55 -4.99
CA HIS A 51 14.75 2.21 -4.96
C HIS A 51 15.05 0.88 -4.26
N ILE A 52 14.20 -0.13 -4.46
CA ILE A 52 14.29 -1.42 -3.74
C ILE A 52 15.41 -2.30 -4.32
N HIS A 53 15.75 -2.12 -5.60
CA HIS A 53 16.85 -2.81 -6.26
C HIS A 53 18.22 -2.28 -5.88
N ASP A 54 18.31 -1.03 -5.42
CA ASP A 54 19.55 -0.33 -5.11
C ASP A 54 20.15 -0.77 -3.74
N LEU A 55 19.40 -1.58 -2.98
CA LEU A 55 19.75 -2.01 -1.63
C LEU A 55 20.39 -3.39 -1.64
N GLU A 56 21.71 -3.43 -1.43
CA GLU A 56 22.48 -4.66 -1.32
C GLU A 56 22.39 -5.30 0.08
N VAL A 57 22.25 -4.47 1.12
CA VAL A 57 22.15 -4.92 2.51
C VAL A 57 20.73 -5.39 2.81
N LEU A 58 20.58 -6.66 3.17
CA LEU A 58 19.26 -7.28 3.39
C LEU A 58 18.43 -6.56 4.46
N GLU A 59 19.04 -6.14 5.57
CA GLU A 59 18.33 -5.47 6.67
C GLU A 59 17.87 -4.05 6.29
N GLU A 60 18.64 -3.32 5.49
CA GLU A 60 18.23 -2.02 4.94
C GLU A 60 17.04 -2.22 3.99
N LYS A 61 17.12 -3.24 3.13
CA LYS A 61 16.05 -3.63 2.23
C LYS A 61 14.78 -4.03 2.97
N ARG A 62 14.87 -4.81 4.05
CA ARG A 62 13.72 -5.14 4.92
C ARG A 62 13.10 -3.88 5.48
N THR A 63 13.91 -2.98 6.02
CA THR A 63 13.44 -1.73 6.62
C THR A 63 12.67 -0.89 5.60
N GLN A 64 13.20 -0.73 4.40
CA GLN A 64 12.56 0.05 3.34
C GLN A 64 11.29 -0.62 2.80
N VAL A 65 11.31 -1.94 2.61
CA VAL A 65 10.12 -2.68 2.19
C VAL A 65 9.05 -2.69 3.27
N LYS A 66 9.43 -2.69 4.55
CA LYS A 66 8.47 -2.57 5.66
C LYS A 66 7.74 -1.23 5.60
N GLU A 67 8.45 -0.13 5.33
CA GLU A 67 7.81 1.19 5.13
C GLU A 67 6.87 1.21 3.92
N LEU A 68 7.27 0.55 2.83
CA LEU A 68 6.42 0.42 1.65
C LEU A 68 5.13 -0.36 1.95
N ILE A 69 5.24 -1.53 2.60
CA ILE A 69 4.08 -2.34 2.98
C ILE A 69 3.17 -1.56 3.94
N PHE A 70 3.73 -0.79 4.88
CA PHE A 70 2.91 0.09 5.71
C PHE A 70 2.22 1.20 4.93
N SER A 71 2.80 1.69 3.84
CA SER A 71 2.15 2.68 2.98
C SER A 71 0.93 2.07 2.26
N PHE A 72 1.03 0.81 1.81
CA PHE A 72 -0.15 0.05 1.36
C PHE A 72 -1.19 -0.12 2.47
N LEU A 73 -0.77 -0.49 3.68
CA LEU A 73 -1.66 -0.66 4.82
C LEU A 73 -2.46 0.62 5.10
N MET A 74 -1.78 1.77 5.15
CA MET A 74 -2.44 3.05 5.42
C MET A 74 -3.41 3.45 4.33
N TYR A 75 -3.09 3.17 3.06
CA TYR A 75 -4.01 3.40 1.95
C TYR A 75 -5.30 2.57 2.08
N TYR A 76 -5.17 1.25 2.29
CA TYR A 76 -6.35 0.37 2.41
C TYR A 76 -7.15 0.58 3.71
N ARG A 77 -6.46 0.97 4.80
CA ARG A 77 -7.12 1.43 6.03
C ARG A 77 -8.00 2.65 5.74
N ASP A 78 -7.48 3.65 5.03
CA ASP A 78 -8.25 4.85 4.72
C ASP A 78 -9.46 4.54 3.83
N LEU A 79 -9.34 3.60 2.88
CA LEU A 79 -10.49 3.13 2.11
C LEU A 79 -11.56 2.48 3.01
N LEU A 80 -11.16 1.69 4.01
CA LEU A 80 -12.10 1.09 4.96
C LEU A 80 -12.78 2.15 5.83
N VAL A 81 -12.03 3.14 6.33
CA VAL A 81 -12.58 4.29 7.07
C VAL A 81 -13.60 5.04 6.21
N CYS A 82 -13.27 5.31 4.94
CA CYS A 82 -14.17 5.92 3.98
C CYS A 82 -15.42 5.07 3.71
N LYS A 83 -15.29 3.74 3.68
CA LYS A 83 -16.39 2.78 3.47
C LYS A 83 -17.41 2.84 4.61
N ILE A 84 -16.94 2.87 5.85
CA ILE A 84 -17.79 2.95 7.06
C ILE A 84 -18.54 4.29 7.13
N GLY A 85 -18.00 5.33 6.51
CA GLY A 85 -18.66 6.64 6.41
C GLY A 85 -18.56 7.49 7.69
N ASP A 86 -17.80 7.05 8.69
CA ASP A 86 -17.56 7.84 9.90
C ASP A 86 -16.59 8.99 9.62
N ARG A 87 -17.14 10.20 9.53
CA ARG A 87 -16.39 11.42 9.27
C ARG A 87 -15.48 11.84 10.43
N ASN A 88 -15.70 11.30 11.62
CA ASN A 88 -14.90 11.59 12.81
C ASN A 88 -13.59 10.80 12.83
N LEU A 89 -13.51 9.70 12.07
CA LEU A 89 -12.28 8.93 11.97
C LEU A 89 -11.25 9.66 11.08
N PRO A 90 -10.03 9.87 11.59
CA PRO A 90 -8.98 10.50 10.80
C PRO A 90 -8.48 9.55 9.71
N ILE A 91 -8.48 10.07 8.48
CA ILE A 91 -7.80 9.44 7.33
C ILE A 91 -6.36 9.95 7.28
N TYR A 92 -5.44 9.06 6.92
CA TYR A 92 -4.03 9.38 6.83
C TYR A 92 -3.74 10.23 5.59
N HIS A 93 -4.34 9.89 4.44
CA HIS A 93 -4.17 10.58 3.16
C HIS A 93 -5.27 11.63 2.94
N ALA A 94 -5.34 12.62 3.84
CA ALA A 94 -6.43 13.60 3.88
C ALA A 94 -6.64 14.37 2.56
N ASP A 95 -5.56 14.68 1.84
CA ASP A 95 -5.61 15.40 0.56
C ASP A 95 -6.34 14.61 -0.54
N TRP A 96 -6.42 13.27 -0.41
CA TRP A 96 -7.11 12.38 -1.35
C TRP A 96 -8.51 11.99 -0.90
N ARG A 97 -9.07 12.62 0.14
CA ARG A 97 -10.37 12.21 0.74
C ARG A 97 -11.45 11.91 -0.29
N ASN A 98 -11.68 12.82 -1.23
CA ASN A 98 -12.75 12.67 -2.23
C ASN A 98 -12.50 11.47 -3.16
N ALA A 99 -11.25 11.28 -3.59
CA ALA A 99 -10.86 10.14 -4.42
C ALA A 99 -10.96 8.82 -3.65
N LEU A 100 -10.56 8.80 -2.38
CA LEU A 100 -10.67 7.63 -1.50
C LEU A 100 -12.12 7.25 -1.23
N VAL A 101 -12.99 8.23 -0.97
CA VAL A 101 -14.44 7.99 -0.81
C VAL A 101 -15.04 7.39 -2.09
N SER A 102 -14.68 7.92 -3.26
CA SER A 102 -15.14 7.37 -4.54
C SER A 102 -14.66 5.93 -4.72
N LYS A 103 -13.35 5.69 -4.54
CA LYS A 103 -12.74 4.35 -4.68
C LYS A 103 -13.27 3.34 -3.66
N SER A 104 -13.57 3.76 -2.42
CA SER A 104 -14.12 2.86 -1.41
C SER A 104 -15.51 2.35 -1.80
N GLN A 105 -16.28 3.11 -2.60
CA GLN A 105 -17.57 2.62 -3.08
C GLN A 105 -17.43 1.45 -4.06
N SER A 106 -16.33 1.37 -4.82
CA SER A 106 -16.11 0.29 -5.79
C SER A 106 -15.61 -1.03 -5.19
N LEU A 107 -15.33 -1.09 -3.88
CA LEU A 107 -14.82 -2.30 -3.21
C LEU A 107 -15.76 -2.69 -2.06
N SER A 108 -16.03 -3.98 -1.90
CA SER A 108 -16.78 -4.48 -0.74
C SER A 108 -15.90 -4.48 0.52
N GLU A 109 -16.52 -4.48 1.70
CA GLU A 109 -15.81 -4.63 2.97
C GLU A 109 -15.01 -5.93 3.01
N ASP A 110 -15.59 -7.04 2.56
CA ASP A 110 -14.91 -8.33 2.42
C ASP A 110 -13.64 -8.23 1.55
N THR A 111 -13.74 -7.55 0.41
CA THR A 111 -12.59 -7.29 -0.48
C THR A 111 -11.47 -6.57 0.27
N LEU A 112 -11.81 -5.50 1.01
CA LEU A 112 -10.86 -4.73 1.79
C LEU A 112 -10.24 -5.57 2.92
N PHE A 113 -11.02 -6.40 3.62
CA PHE A 113 -10.50 -7.30 4.66
C PHE A 113 -9.56 -8.36 4.09
N ARG A 114 -9.87 -8.94 2.93
CA ARG A 114 -8.99 -9.89 2.24
C ARG A 114 -7.67 -9.24 1.84
N ILE A 115 -7.70 -8.00 1.33
CA ILE A 115 -6.49 -7.23 1.01
C ILE A 115 -5.67 -6.94 2.27
N LEU A 116 -6.31 -6.48 3.35
CA LEU A 116 -5.63 -6.22 4.63
C LEU A 116 -4.97 -7.49 5.19
N ASN A 117 -5.60 -8.66 5.03
CA ASN A 117 -5.02 -9.93 5.44
C ASN A 117 -3.78 -10.31 4.61
N VAL A 118 -3.79 -10.05 3.30
CA VAL A 118 -2.60 -10.22 2.44
C VAL A 118 -1.46 -9.33 2.93
N ILE A 119 -1.73 -8.04 3.22
CA ILE A 119 -0.73 -7.10 3.74
C ILE A 119 -0.17 -7.56 5.08
N LYS A 120 -1.04 -7.93 6.02
CA LYS A 120 -0.66 -8.47 7.34
C LYS A 120 0.29 -9.67 7.19
N THR A 121 -0.11 -10.62 6.35
CA THR A 121 0.66 -11.84 6.08
C THR A 121 2.04 -11.51 5.49
N SER A 122 2.12 -10.55 4.57
CA SER A 122 3.40 -10.10 4.01
C SER A 122 4.31 -9.43 5.04
N ILE A 123 3.76 -8.67 6.00
CA ILE A 123 4.54 -8.11 7.11
C ILE A 123 5.11 -9.23 7.99
N GLU A 124 4.29 -10.21 8.36
CA GLU A 124 4.72 -11.35 9.20
C GLU A 124 5.84 -12.15 8.54
N TYR A 125 5.79 -12.29 7.21
CA TYR A 125 6.80 -13.01 6.44
C TYR A 125 8.07 -12.19 6.13
N LEU A 126 8.04 -10.86 6.20
CA LEU A 126 9.16 -10.01 5.83
C LEU A 126 10.43 -10.28 6.66
N ASP A 127 10.26 -10.55 7.96
CA ASP A 127 11.38 -10.78 8.88
C ASP A 127 12.05 -12.15 8.64
N TYR A 128 11.35 -13.09 7.98
CA TYR A 128 11.85 -14.45 7.72
C TYR A 128 12.18 -14.74 6.25
N ASN A 129 11.84 -13.85 5.32
CA ASN A 129 12.04 -14.08 3.89
C ASN A 129 13.37 -13.51 3.38
N ALA A 130 14.21 -14.39 2.83
CA ALA A 130 15.43 -13.98 2.14
C ALA A 130 15.15 -13.31 0.78
N ASN A 131 14.05 -13.69 0.10
CA ASN A 131 13.66 -13.11 -1.17
C ASN A 131 12.54 -12.06 -1.00
N ILE A 132 12.95 -10.87 -0.55
CA ILE A 132 12.05 -9.75 -0.29
C ILE A 132 11.34 -9.26 -1.56
N ASN A 133 12.01 -9.30 -2.72
CA ASN A 133 11.41 -8.88 -3.98
C ASN A 133 10.21 -9.75 -4.33
N LEU A 134 10.39 -11.08 -4.28
CA LEU A 134 9.33 -12.03 -4.57
C LEU A 134 8.17 -11.92 -3.56
N LEU A 135 8.47 -11.65 -2.29
CA LEU A 135 7.43 -11.40 -1.27
C LEU A 135 6.57 -10.19 -1.67
N LEU A 136 7.20 -9.10 -2.11
CA LEU A 136 6.52 -7.87 -2.50
C LEU A 136 5.72 -8.03 -3.80
N GLU A 137 6.29 -8.65 -4.84
CA GLU A 137 5.59 -8.98 -6.09
C GLU A 137 4.36 -9.85 -5.86
N ASN A 138 4.49 -10.86 -5.00
CA ASN A 138 3.38 -11.74 -4.62
C ASN A 138 2.29 -10.98 -3.86
N MET A 139 2.67 -10.06 -2.97
CA MET A 139 1.72 -9.20 -2.27
C MET A 139 0.92 -8.35 -3.26
N ILE A 140 1.61 -7.64 -4.16
CA ILE A 140 1.00 -6.76 -5.16
C ILE A 140 0.06 -7.56 -6.05
N THR A 141 0.54 -8.69 -6.59
CA THR A 141 -0.25 -9.55 -7.48
C THR A 141 -1.54 -10.02 -6.80
N LYS A 142 -1.46 -10.50 -5.56
CA LYS A 142 -2.64 -10.93 -4.79
C LYS A 142 -3.60 -9.77 -4.53
N ILE A 143 -3.08 -8.60 -4.16
CA ILE A 143 -3.91 -7.40 -3.91
C ILE A 143 -4.67 -7.01 -5.18
N LEU A 144 -3.98 -6.88 -6.33
CA LEU A 144 -4.62 -6.49 -7.58
C LEU A 144 -5.64 -7.53 -8.04
N HIS A 145 -5.30 -8.82 -7.94
CA HIS A 145 -6.22 -9.90 -8.24
C HIS A 145 -7.50 -9.79 -7.39
N ILE A 146 -7.39 -9.63 -6.06
CA ILE A 146 -8.54 -9.46 -5.17
C ILE A 146 -9.34 -8.18 -5.54
N GLN A 147 -8.65 -7.10 -5.87
CA GLN A 147 -9.28 -5.81 -6.20
C GLN A 147 -10.11 -5.86 -7.48
N PHE A 148 -9.72 -6.69 -8.45
CA PHE A 148 -10.33 -6.70 -9.78
C PHE A 148 -11.14 -7.96 -10.13
N ASP A 149 -10.91 -9.11 -9.47
CA ASP A 149 -11.69 -10.33 -9.71
C ASP A 149 -13.18 -10.18 -9.35
N ASN A 150 -13.48 -9.38 -8.32
CA ASN A 150 -14.86 -9.16 -7.89
C ASN A 150 -15.70 -8.38 -8.92
N ASN A 151 -15.08 -7.75 -9.93
CA ASN A 151 -15.80 -7.09 -11.03
C ASN A 151 -16.27 -8.08 -12.11
N ILE A 152 -15.75 -9.31 -12.14
CA ILE A 152 -16.11 -10.32 -13.14
C ILE A 152 -17.40 -11.04 -12.75
N GLN A 153 -17.68 -11.21 -11.46
CA GLN A 153 -18.90 -11.86 -10.96
C GLN A 153 -20.15 -10.97 -11.03
N SER A 154 -20.01 -9.65 -11.20
CA SER A 154 -21.15 -8.74 -11.40
C SER A 154 -21.61 -8.59 -12.86
N LEU A 155 -20.97 -9.31 -13.79
CA LEU A 155 -21.26 -9.29 -15.23
C LEU A 155 -21.78 -10.65 -15.76
N GLN A 156 -22.13 -11.57 -14.86
CA GLN A 156 -22.81 -12.84 -15.15
C GLN A 156 -24.16 -12.88 -14.44
#